data_AF-A0A497PIY2-F1
#
_entry.id   AF-A0A497PIY2-F1
#
_cell.length_a   1.000
_cell.length_b   1.000
_cell.length_c   1.000
_cell.angle_alpha   90.00
_cell.angle_beta   90.00
_cell.angle_gamma   90.00
#
_symmetry.space_group_name_H-M   'P 1'
#
loop_
_entity.id
_entity.type
_entity.pdbx_description
1 polymer ?
#
loop_
_entity_poly.entity_id
_entity_poly.type
_entity_poly.pdbx_seq_one_letter_code
_entity_poly.pdbx_strand_id
1 'polypeptide(L)'
;MAESSNLTINDLDFDFKNISTKIIILKNLRSLKIGSITIGPFKEGIDVETKNWIASELIKSGYARYRDEYSLNSISLNKIHWRETRLQTGRRITSLPEYFYPKLRRYLYSLKEKAVSDASFAVEYHRSVRLAHDIVTCRLKKIVSLAAAPLQTENILRDLAREERILYNDLQTKISKWNTDIFEVGGF
;
A
#
# COMPACT_ATOMS: atom_id res chain seq x y z
N MET A 1 -30.04 1.17 8.27
CA MET A 1 -28.82 0.92 9.08
C MET A 1 -27.75 0.42 8.12
N ALA A 2 -26.89 1.31 7.63
CA ALA A 2 -25.77 0.90 6.81
C ALA A 2 -24.70 0.35 7.76
N GLU A 3 -24.44 -0.96 7.71
CA GLU A 3 -23.21 -1.51 8.27
C GLU A 3 -22.06 -0.72 7.66
N SER A 4 -21.46 0.16 8.46
CA SER A 4 -20.15 0.70 8.14
C SER A 4 -19.20 -0.48 8.21
N SER A 5 -19.05 -1.19 7.08
CA SER A 5 -18.02 -2.20 6.93
C SER A 5 -16.69 -1.49 7.18
N ASN A 6 -16.19 -1.58 8.41
CA ASN A 6 -14.92 -0.98 8.81
C ASN A 6 -13.82 -1.77 8.10
N LEU A 7 -13.56 -1.40 6.84
CA LEU A 7 -12.46 -1.93 6.04
C LEU A 7 -11.18 -1.82 6.89
N THR A 8 -10.57 -2.94 7.18
CA THR A 8 -9.30 -3.00 7.90
C THR A 8 -8.13 -2.98 6.93
N ILE A 9 -6.93 -2.74 7.45
CA ILE A 9 -5.69 -2.88 6.66
C ILE A 9 -5.55 -4.31 6.11
N ASN A 10 -6.07 -5.31 6.83
CA ASN A 10 -6.04 -6.71 6.39
C ASN A 10 -6.99 -6.97 5.22
N ASP A 11 -8.17 -6.34 5.21
CA ASP A 11 -9.11 -6.45 4.09
C ASP A 11 -8.51 -5.83 2.82
N LEU A 12 -7.87 -4.67 2.95
CA LEU A 12 -7.14 -4.04 1.83
C LEU A 12 -5.96 -4.90 1.34
N ASP A 13 -5.30 -5.60 2.25
CA ASP A 13 -4.23 -6.55 1.91
C ASP A 13 -4.78 -7.79 1.18
N PHE A 14 -5.96 -8.25 1.56
CA PHE A 14 -6.68 -9.34 0.91
C PHE A 14 -7.16 -8.95 -0.49
N ASP A 15 -7.69 -7.74 -0.66
CA ASP A 15 -8.01 -7.16 -1.96
C ASP A 15 -6.77 -7.16 -2.86
N PHE A 16 -5.65 -6.64 -2.34
CA PHE A 16 -4.38 -6.60 -3.06
C PHE A 16 -3.89 -7.98 -3.50
N LYS A 17 -4.07 -9.02 -2.68
CA LYS A 17 -3.72 -10.40 -3.07
C LYS A 17 -4.55 -10.91 -4.25
N ASN A 18 -5.78 -10.42 -4.41
CA ASN A 18 -6.71 -10.88 -5.44
C ASN A 18 -6.71 -10.04 -6.72
N ILE A 19 -5.97 -8.92 -6.78
CA ILE A 19 -5.88 -8.13 -8.01
C ILE A 19 -5.19 -8.91 -9.13
N SER A 20 -5.61 -8.61 -10.35
CA SER A 20 -4.96 -9.12 -11.55
C SER A 20 -3.59 -8.45 -11.72
N THR A 21 -2.53 -9.24 -11.83
CA THR A 21 -1.14 -8.79 -11.93
C THR A 21 -0.43 -9.47 -13.09
N LYS A 22 0.29 -8.67 -13.88
CA LYS A 22 1.06 -9.15 -15.02
C LYS A 22 2.48 -9.52 -14.59
N ILE A 23 2.90 -10.73 -14.94
CA ILE A 23 4.22 -11.28 -14.66
C ILE A 23 4.86 -11.83 -15.94
N ILE A 24 6.19 -11.86 -15.96
CA ILE A 24 6.98 -12.51 -17.01
C ILE A 24 7.50 -13.84 -16.45
N ILE A 25 7.23 -14.94 -17.14
CA ILE A 25 7.69 -16.27 -16.76
C ILE A 25 9.16 -16.43 -17.13
N LEU A 26 9.99 -16.85 -16.18
CA LEU A 26 11.43 -17.04 -16.33
C LEU A 26 11.83 -18.51 -16.53
N LYS A 27 10.96 -19.46 -16.16
CA LYS A 27 11.22 -20.90 -16.26
C LYS A 27 9.96 -21.63 -16.68
N ASN A 28 10.10 -22.67 -17.48
CA ASN A 28 8.97 -23.53 -17.87
C ASN A 28 8.30 -24.12 -16.61
N LEU A 29 6.97 -24.02 -16.55
CA LEU A 29 6.16 -24.56 -15.47
C LEU A 29 5.08 -25.47 -16.04
N ARG A 30 4.99 -26.70 -15.53
CA ARG A 30 3.90 -27.61 -15.87
C ARG A 30 2.59 -27.11 -15.24
N SER A 31 1.45 -27.62 -15.72
CA SER A 31 0.16 -27.32 -15.10
C SER A 31 0.14 -27.82 -13.65
N LEU A 32 -0.18 -26.93 -12.72
CA LEU A 32 -0.38 -27.22 -11.30
C LEU A 32 -1.86 -27.05 -10.97
N LYS A 33 -2.46 -28.04 -10.32
CA LYS A 33 -3.84 -27.95 -9.83
C LYS A 33 -3.82 -27.75 -8.32
N ILE A 34 -4.30 -26.60 -7.86
CA ILE A 34 -4.38 -26.23 -6.45
C ILE A 34 -5.87 -26.02 -6.11
N GLY A 35 -6.48 -27.00 -5.45
CA GLY A 35 -7.92 -27.01 -5.21
C GLY A 35 -8.70 -26.98 -6.53
N SER A 36 -9.56 -25.96 -6.69
CA SER A 36 -10.32 -25.70 -7.92
C SER A 36 -9.57 -24.84 -8.95
N ILE A 37 -8.37 -24.37 -8.64
CA ILE A 37 -7.60 -23.45 -9.49
C ILE A 37 -6.52 -24.23 -10.24
N THR A 38 -6.48 -24.08 -11.56
CA THR A 38 -5.39 -24.60 -12.40
C THR A 38 -4.45 -23.45 -12.76
N ILE A 39 -3.16 -23.61 -12.46
CA ILE A 39 -2.09 -22.65 -12.73
C ILE A 39 -1.18 -23.23 -13.80
N GLY A 40 -0.95 -22.49 -14.88
CA GLY A 40 -0.17 -22.97 -16.03
C GLY A 40 -0.96 -23.92 -16.93
N PRO A 41 -0.28 -24.59 -17.89
CA PRO A 41 1.16 -24.62 -18.10
C PRO A 41 1.72 -23.29 -18.63
N PHE A 42 2.95 -22.95 -18.24
CA PHE A 42 3.64 -21.74 -18.70
C PHE A 42 4.96 -22.08 -19.37
N LYS A 43 5.25 -21.38 -20.48
CA LYS A 43 6.55 -21.41 -21.17
C LYS A 43 7.39 -20.23 -20.74
N GLU A 44 8.70 -20.39 -20.76
CA GLU A 44 9.64 -19.29 -20.51
C GLU A 44 9.46 -18.13 -21.50
N GLY A 45 9.58 -16.90 -21.00
CA GLY A 45 9.51 -15.67 -21.78
C GLY A 45 8.09 -15.14 -22.04
N ILE A 46 7.03 -15.86 -21.66
CA ILE A 46 5.66 -15.38 -21.88
C ILE A 46 5.21 -14.43 -20.77
N ASP A 47 4.40 -13.44 -21.17
CA ASP A 47 3.63 -12.62 -20.25
C ASP A 47 2.35 -13.36 -19.83
N VAL A 48 2.10 -13.40 -18.52
CA VAL A 48 0.90 -14.02 -17.96
C VAL A 48 0.23 -13.03 -17.01
N GLU A 49 -1.09 -13.00 -17.06
CA GLU A 49 -1.91 -12.28 -16.11
C GLU A 49 -2.54 -13.27 -15.11
N THR A 50 -2.33 -13.03 -13.82
CA THR A 50 -2.81 -13.92 -12.76
C THR A 50 -3.07 -13.13 -11.47
N LYS A 51 -3.70 -13.76 -10.47
CA LYS A 51 -3.92 -13.13 -9.16
C LYS A 51 -2.58 -12.82 -8.50
N ASN A 52 -2.48 -11.69 -7.81
CA ASN A 52 -1.22 -11.25 -7.19
C ASN A 52 -0.64 -12.28 -6.21
N TRP A 53 -1.47 -13.02 -5.47
CA TRP A 53 -0.98 -14.08 -4.59
C TRP A 53 -0.27 -15.20 -5.35
N ILE A 54 -0.77 -15.58 -6.54
CA ILE A 54 -0.13 -16.58 -7.42
C ILE A 54 1.17 -16.01 -7.96
N ALA A 55 1.12 -14.76 -8.46
CA ALA A 55 2.30 -14.06 -8.97
C ALA A 55 3.41 -13.99 -7.91
N SER A 56 3.07 -13.62 -6.67
CA SER A 56 4.02 -13.50 -5.57
C SER A 56 4.70 -14.82 -5.27
N GLU A 57 3.97 -15.94 -5.29
CA GLU A 57 4.52 -17.26 -5.00
C GLU A 57 5.47 -17.75 -6.12
N LEU A 58 5.07 -17.55 -7.38
CA LEU A 58 5.91 -17.86 -8.54
C LEU A 58 7.21 -17.05 -8.55
N ILE A 59 7.15 -15.78 -8.14
CA ILE A 59 8.31 -14.91 -8.05
C ILE A 59 9.22 -15.32 -6.88
N LYS A 60 8.65 -15.61 -5.71
CA LYS A 60 9.41 -16.10 -4.56
C LYS A 60 10.16 -17.39 -4.88
N SER A 61 9.54 -18.27 -5.67
CA SER A 61 10.12 -19.52 -6.13
C SER A 61 11.09 -19.37 -7.33
N GLY A 62 11.28 -18.15 -7.84
CA GLY A 62 12.20 -17.87 -8.95
C GLY A 62 11.72 -18.36 -10.33
N TYR A 63 10.40 -18.54 -10.51
CA TYR A 63 9.78 -18.93 -11.79
C TYR A 63 9.28 -17.74 -12.60
N ALA A 64 9.14 -16.57 -11.98
CA ALA A 64 8.61 -15.38 -12.63
C ALA A 64 9.26 -14.10 -12.08
N ARG A 65 9.01 -12.98 -12.75
CA ARG A 65 9.27 -11.62 -12.25
C ARG A 65 8.06 -10.71 -12.48
N TYR A 66 7.85 -9.73 -11.60
CA TYR A 66 6.87 -8.68 -11.84
C TYR A 66 7.29 -7.84 -13.05
N ARG A 67 6.31 -7.35 -13.82
CA ARG A 67 6.53 -6.20 -14.69
C ARG A 67 6.71 -4.95 -13.82
N ASP A 68 7.64 -4.07 -14.17
CA ASP A 68 8.16 -2.99 -13.30
C ASP A 68 7.07 -2.15 -12.59
N GLU A 69 5.93 -1.93 -13.25
CA GLU A 69 4.79 -1.16 -12.74
C GLU A 69 4.12 -1.76 -11.47
N TYR A 70 4.26 -3.07 -11.24
CA TYR A 70 3.56 -3.78 -10.18
C TYR A 70 4.37 -3.94 -8.90
N SER A 71 5.67 -3.64 -8.93
CA SER A 71 6.56 -3.80 -7.77
C SER A 71 7.08 -2.45 -7.26
N LEU A 72 7.18 -2.31 -5.94
CA LEU A 72 7.92 -1.20 -5.33
C LEU A 72 9.40 -1.56 -5.31
N ASN A 73 10.25 -0.61 -5.67
CA ASN A 73 11.70 -0.74 -5.66
C ASN A 73 12.37 0.48 -5.01
N SER A 74 13.68 0.41 -4.78
CA SER A 74 14.43 1.49 -4.13
C SER A 74 14.27 2.83 -4.86
N ILE A 75 14.29 2.83 -6.19
CA ILE A 75 14.18 4.06 -7.00
C ILE A 75 12.82 4.73 -6.81
N SER A 76 11.73 3.96 -6.92
CA SER A 76 10.37 4.45 -6.73
C SER A 76 10.11 4.90 -5.29
N LEU A 77 10.61 4.17 -4.29
CA LEU A 77 10.50 4.57 -2.88
C LEU A 77 11.22 5.90 -2.62
N ASN A 78 12.45 6.08 -3.13
CA ASN A 78 13.18 7.35 -2.99
C ASN A 78 12.43 8.51 -3.68
N LYS A 79 11.85 8.29 -4.87
CA LYS A 79 11.03 9.30 -5.56
C LYS A 79 9.80 9.70 -4.75
N ILE A 80 9.11 8.73 -4.14
CA ILE A 80 7.95 9.00 -3.27
C ILE A 80 8.40 9.77 -2.03
N HIS A 81 9.46 9.34 -1.36
CA HIS A 81 10.02 10.03 -0.20
C HIS A 81 10.36 11.48 -0.53
N TRP A 82 11.11 11.73 -1.60
CA TRP A 82 11.47 13.09 -2.01
C TRP A 82 10.25 13.98 -2.26
N ARG A 83 9.22 13.45 -2.94
CA ARG A 83 7.96 14.18 -3.18
C ARG A 83 7.23 14.53 -1.89
N GLU A 84 7.14 13.59 -0.95
CA GLU A 84 6.39 13.80 0.28
C GLU A 84 7.12 14.66 1.32
N THR A 85 8.42 14.44 1.51
CA THR A 85 9.17 15.03 2.64
C THR A 85 9.97 16.28 2.27
N ARG A 86 10.37 16.45 1.00
CA ARG A 86 11.27 17.56 0.60
C ARG A 86 10.64 18.57 -0.36
N LEU A 87 9.77 18.13 -1.27
CA LEU A 87 9.13 19.05 -2.22
C LEU A 87 7.88 19.74 -1.66
N GLN A 88 7.22 19.14 -0.67
CA GLN A 88 5.94 19.64 -0.20
C GLN A 88 6.07 20.46 1.08
N THR A 89 6.13 21.77 0.89
CA THR A 89 5.97 22.75 1.96
C THR A 89 4.48 23.12 2.05
N GLY A 90 3.72 22.46 2.94
CA GLY A 90 2.31 22.79 3.19
C GLY A 90 1.40 21.59 3.49
N ARG A 91 0.08 21.84 3.58
CA ARG A 91 -0.97 20.83 3.88
C ARG A 91 -1.37 19.94 2.70
N ARG A 92 -0.75 20.08 1.53
CA ARG A 92 -1.12 19.27 0.35
C ARG A 92 -0.62 17.84 0.50
N ILE A 93 -1.50 16.90 0.19
CA ILE A 93 -1.21 15.47 0.12
C ILE A 93 -1.10 15.12 -1.37
N THR A 94 -0.04 14.42 -1.77
CA THR A 94 0.04 13.90 -3.14
C THR A 94 -0.64 12.56 -3.26
N SER A 95 -1.19 12.27 -4.43
CA SER A 95 -1.60 10.91 -4.75
C SER A 95 -0.40 9.94 -4.69
N LEU A 96 -0.55 8.88 -3.89
CA LEU A 96 0.38 7.75 -3.86
C LEU A 96 0.06 6.78 -5.00
N PRO A 97 1.05 6.00 -5.48
CA PRO A 97 0.78 4.90 -6.39
C PRO A 97 -0.25 3.93 -5.80
N GLU A 98 -1.08 3.35 -6.66
CA GLU A 98 -2.10 2.39 -6.24
C GLU A 98 -1.47 1.21 -5.49
N TYR A 99 -2.10 0.85 -4.37
CA TYR A 99 -1.63 -0.18 -3.43
C TYR A 99 -0.19 0.06 -2.91
N PHE A 100 0.19 1.32 -2.67
CA PHE A 100 1.49 1.67 -2.11
C PHE A 100 1.83 0.90 -0.83
N TYR A 101 0.95 0.91 0.18
CA TYR A 101 1.22 0.25 1.47
C TYR A 101 1.34 -1.28 1.35
N PRO A 102 0.45 -1.99 0.63
CA PRO A 102 0.64 -3.43 0.37
C PRO A 102 1.96 -3.72 -0.32
N LYS A 103 2.31 -2.97 -1.37
CA LYS A 103 3.59 -3.11 -2.09
C LYS A 103 4.79 -2.83 -1.19
N LEU A 104 4.70 -1.81 -0.34
CA LEU A 104 5.74 -1.44 0.63
C LEU A 104 6.00 -2.57 1.63
N ARG A 105 4.95 -3.14 2.25
CA ARG A 105 5.08 -4.26 3.19
C ARG A 105 5.83 -5.44 2.56
N ARG A 106 5.48 -5.78 1.32
CA ARG A 106 6.09 -6.88 0.57
C ARG A 106 7.52 -6.59 0.14
N TYR A 107 7.82 -5.36 -0.28
CA TYR A 107 9.18 -4.92 -0.57
C TYR A 107 10.08 -5.03 0.67
N LEU A 108 9.65 -4.47 1.81
CA LEU A 108 10.41 -4.54 3.07
C LEU A 108 10.59 -6.00 3.53
N TYR A 109 9.55 -6.84 3.43
CA TYR A 109 9.65 -8.26 3.74
C TYR A 109 10.66 -8.98 2.84
N SER A 110 10.66 -8.70 1.53
CA SER A 110 11.59 -9.32 0.59
C SER A 110 13.05 -8.93 0.85
N LEU A 111 13.31 -7.69 1.25
CA LEU A 111 14.64 -7.24 1.66
C LEU A 111 15.08 -7.94 2.95
N LYS A 112 14.15 -8.08 3.91
CA LYS A 112 14.41 -8.77 5.17
C LYS A 112 14.72 -10.26 4.96
N GLU A 113 14.01 -10.94 4.06
CA GLU A 113 14.32 -12.33 3.71
C GLU A 113 15.71 -12.47 3.07
N LYS A 114 16.05 -11.58 2.13
CA LYS A 114 17.37 -11.60 1.46
C LYS A 114 18.52 -11.22 2.39
N ALA A 115 18.27 -10.37 3.38
CA ALA A 115 19.24 -9.96 4.39
C ALA A 115 19.77 -11.14 5.23
N VAL A 116 19.05 -12.27 5.28
CA VAL A 116 19.53 -13.50 5.94
C VAL A 116 20.76 -14.08 5.23
N SER A 117 20.83 -13.94 3.90
CA SER A 117 21.91 -14.51 3.08
C SER A 117 22.97 -13.49 2.69
N ASP A 118 22.63 -12.20 2.62
CA ASP A 118 23.54 -11.15 2.15
C ASP A 118 23.33 -9.83 2.93
N ALA A 119 24.40 -9.39 3.60
CA ALA A 119 24.41 -8.21 4.46
C ALA A 119 24.13 -6.89 3.70
N SER A 120 24.36 -6.83 2.39
CA SER A 120 24.03 -5.65 1.59
C SER A 120 22.53 -5.35 1.59
N PHE A 121 21.69 -6.39 1.59
CA PHE A 121 20.23 -6.24 1.70
C PHE A 121 19.79 -5.81 3.11
N ALA A 122 20.57 -6.10 4.15
CA ALA A 122 20.28 -5.58 5.50
C ALA A 122 20.42 -4.05 5.53
N VAL A 123 21.48 -3.52 4.91
CA VAL A 123 21.69 -2.07 4.78
C VAL A 123 20.56 -1.43 3.95
N GLU A 124 20.18 -2.05 2.83
CA GLU A 124 19.06 -1.58 2.01
C GLU A 124 17.72 -1.63 2.77
N TYR A 125 17.48 -2.68 3.54
CA TYR A 125 16.29 -2.82 4.39
C TYR A 125 16.19 -1.69 5.40
N HIS A 126 17.24 -1.45 6.20
CA HIS A 126 17.25 -0.38 7.20
C HIS A 126 17.04 1.00 6.57
N ARG A 127 17.70 1.27 5.44
CA ARG A 127 17.49 2.51 4.68
C ARG A 127 16.03 2.63 4.21
N SER A 128 15.45 1.56 3.67
CA SER A 128 14.09 1.55 3.15
C SER A 128 13.04 1.72 4.26
N VAL A 129 13.25 1.11 5.42
CA VAL A 129 12.40 1.29 6.61
C VAL A 129 12.42 2.75 7.06
N ARG A 130 13.59 3.39 7.09
CA ARG A 130 13.70 4.81 7.46
C ARG A 130 12.92 5.70 6.49
N LEU A 131 13.11 5.53 5.18
CA LEU A 131 12.37 6.28 4.16
C LEU A 131 10.85 6.07 4.28
N ALA A 132 10.42 4.83 4.50
CA ALA A 132 9.02 4.48 4.71
C ALA A 132 8.44 5.17 5.95
N HIS A 133 9.17 5.15 7.07
CA HIS A 133 8.75 5.81 8.30
C HIS A 133 8.60 7.32 8.12
N ASP A 134 9.55 7.95 7.41
CA ASP A 134 9.51 9.39 7.13
C ASP A 134 8.30 9.75 6.25
N ILE A 135 8.00 8.94 5.22
CA ILE A 135 6.79 9.09 4.39
C ILE A 135 5.52 8.98 5.25
N VAL A 136 5.38 7.90 6.02
CA VAL A 136 4.19 7.64 6.84
C VAL A 136 4.00 8.75 7.87
N THR A 137 5.06 9.16 8.55
CA THR A 137 5.00 10.22 9.58
C THR A 137 4.61 11.56 8.97
N CYS A 138 5.17 11.92 7.82
CA CYS A 138 4.83 13.14 7.11
C CYS A 138 3.33 13.16 6.74
N ARG A 139 2.84 12.07 6.13
CA ARG A 139 1.44 11.97 5.69
C ARG A 139 0.47 11.89 6.86
N LEU A 140 0.82 11.19 7.95
CA LEU A 140 0.02 11.15 9.18
C LEU A 140 -0.24 12.54 9.74
N LYS A 141 0.80 13.40 9.84
CA LYS A 141 0.64 14.79 10.29
C LYS A 141 -0.32 15.58 9.41
N LYS A 142 -0.24 15.40 8.08
CA LYS A 142 -1.16 16.03 7.12
C LYS A 142 -2.59 15.53 7.32
N ILE A 143 -2.79 14.22 7.47
CA ILE A 143 -4.11 13.59 7.70
C ILE A 143 -4.75 14.12 8.98
N VAL A 144 -4.02 14.16 10.09
CA VAL A 144 -4.52 14.70 11.37
C VAL A 144 -4.91 16.18 11.20
N SER A 145 -4.06 16.98 10.55
CA SER A 145 -4.37 18.39 10.28
C SER A 145 -5.59 18.57 9.38
N LEU A 146 -5.84 17.65 8.43
CA LEU A 146 -7.02 17.68 7.56
C LEU A 146 -8.29 17.28 8.31
N ALA A 147 -8.21 16.26 9.17
CA ALA A 147 -9.35 15.79 9.96
C ALA A 147 -9.80 16.82 11.02
N ALA A 148 -8.88 17.66 11.48
CA ALA A 148 -9.18 18.76 12.40
C ALA A 148 -9.75 20.02 11.71
N ALA A 149 -9.69 20.10 10.38
CA ALA A 149 -10.20 21.24 9.62
C ALA A 149 -11.70 21.07 9.31
N PRO A 150 -12.40 22.14 8.87
CA PRO A 150 -13.78 22.04 8.38
C PRO A 150 -13.89 21.01 7.24
N LEU A 151 -15.12 20.52 7.00
CA LEU A 151 -15.42 19.49 6.00
C LEU A 151 -14.63 19.70 4.70
N GLN A 152 -13.76 18.74 4.41
CA GLN A 152 -12.90 18.77 3.23
C GLN A 152 -13.67 18.32 1.99
N THR A 153 -13.30 18.85 0.83
CA THR A 153 -13.90 18.42 -0.44
C THR A 153 -13.35 17.06 -0.88
N GLU A 154 -14.17 16.26 -1.57
CA GLU A 154 -13.75 14.95 -2.13
C GLU A 154 -12.49 15.06 -3.01
N ASN A 155 -12.27 16.20 -3.66
CA ASN A 155 -11.08 16.47 -4.46
C ASN A 155 -9.78 16.39 -3.65
N ILE A 156 -9.79 16.81 -2.38
CA ILE A 156 -8.61 16.75 -1.50
C ILE A 156 -8.41 15.31 -1.00
N LEU A 157 -9.50 14.57 -0.83
CA LEU A 157 -9.50 13.25 -0.21
C LEU A 157 -9.13 12.14 -1.20
N ARG A 158 -9.23 12.40 -2.51
CA ARG A 158 -8.84 11.47 -3.58
C ARG A 158 -7.33 11.17 -3.61
N ASP A 159 -6.51 12.02 -3.01
CA ASP A 159 -5.05 11.85 -2.94
C ASP A 159 -4.59 11.00 -1.73
N LEU A 160 -5.52 10.61 -0.86
CA LEU A 160 -5.29 9.65 0.22
C LEU A 160 -5.28 8.22 -0.32
N ALA A 161 -4.35 7.40 0.17
CA ALA A 161 -4.45 5.96 -0.02
C ALA A 161 -5.67 5.40 0.72
N ARG A 162 -6.15 4.20 0.31
CA ARG A 162 -7.31 3.55 0.96
C ARG A 162 -7.11 3.39 2.47
N GLU A 163 -5.91 2.98 2.89
CA GLU A 163 -5.52 2.87 4.31
C GLU A 163 -5.65 4.21 5.05
N GLU A 164 -5.21 5.29 4.41
CA GLU A 164 -5.22 6.63 4.99
C GLU A 164 -6.63 7.23 5.04
N ARG A 165 -7.48 6.88 4.06
CA ARG A 165 -8.88 7.28 4.02
C ARG A 165 -9.66 6.70 5.19
N ILE A 166 -9.39 5.44 5.56
CA ILE A 166 -9.97 4.80 6.75
C ILE A 166 -9.59 5.59 8.01
N LEU A 167 -8.30 5.90 8.18
CA LEU A 167 -7.82 6.69 9.32
C LEU A 167 -8.43 8.10 9.35
N TYR A 168 -8.48 8.79 8.21
CA TYR A 168 -9.09 10.10 8.11
C TYR A 168 -10.56 10.08 8.53
N ASN A 169 -11.35 9.13 8.04
CA ASN A 169 -12.78 9.04 8.36
C ASN A 169 -13.03 8.77 9.86
N ASP A 170 -12.23 7.90 10.48
CA ASP A 170 -12.29 7.63 11.91
C ASP A 170 -11.94 8.88 12.74
N LEU A 171 -10.85 9.57 12.39
CA LEU A 171 -10.46 10.83 13.05
C LEU A 171 -11.50 11.92 12.89
N GLN A 172 -12.01 12.13 11.68
CA GLN A 172 -13.04 13.13 11.39
C GLN A 172 -14.30 12.87 12.21
N THR A 173 -14.74 11.61 12.31
CA THR A 173 -15.91 11.23 13.11
C THR A 173 -15.71 11.56 14.58
N LYS A 174 -14.56 11.21 15.14
CA LYS A 174 -14.21 11.49 16.55
C LYS A 174 -14.11 13.00 16.83
N ILE A 175 -13.48 13.75 15.95
CA ILE A 175 -13.30 15.21 16.09
C ILE A 175 -14.64 15.93 15.93
N SER A 176 -15.43 15.58 14.92
CA SER A 176 -16.75 16.17 14.71
C SER A 176 -17.68 15.91 15.88
N LYS A 177 -17.69 14.69 16.42
CA LYS A 177 -18.47 14.37 17.63
C LYS A 177 -18.04 15.24 18.81
N TRP A 178 -16.74 15.30 19.09
CA TRP A 178 -16.21 16.13 20.18
C TRP A 178 -16.55 17.62 20.03
N ASN A 179 -16.48 18.16 18.81
CA ASN A 179 -16.90 19.54 18.54
C ASN A 179 -18.40 19.73 18.83
N THR A 180 -19.26 18.82 18.38
CA THR A 180 -20.70 18.87 18.68
C THR A 180 -20.95 18.85 20.17
N ASP A 181 -20.32 17.92 20.91
CA ASP A 181 -20.49 17.77 22.36
C ASP A 181 -20.07 19.04 23.13
N ILE A 182 -19.07 19.80 22.64
CA ILE A 182 -18.64 21.07 23.25
C ILE A 182 -19.62 22.21 23.02
N PHE A 183 -20.25 22.25 21.84
CA PHE A 183 -21.16 23.32 21.44
C PHE A 183 -22.64 22.97 21.70
N GLU A 184 -22.94 21.79 22.25
CA GLU A 184 -24.26 21.47 22.81
C GLU A 184 -24.50 22.36 24.05
N VAL A 185 -25.03 23.56 23.82
CA VAL A 185 -25.61 24.38 24.86
C VAL A 185 -26.90 23.70 25.29
N GLY A 186 -26.96 23.24 26.54
CA GLY A 186 -28.17 22.68 27.14
C GLY A 186 -29.37 23.58 26.83
N GLY A 187 -30.42 22.98 26.27
CA GLY A 187 -31.62 23.71 25.85
C GLY A 187 -32.16 24.59 26.98
N PHE A 188 -32.54 25.81 26.61
CA PHE A 188 -33.30 26.74 27.45
C PHE A 188 -34.64 26.14 27.90
#